data_AF-A0A7J6HDM5-F1
#
_entry.id   AF-A0A7J6HDM5-F1
#
_cell.length_a   1.000
_cell.length_b   1.000
_cell.length_c   1.000
_cell.angle_alpha   90.00
_cell.angle_beta   90.00
_cell.angle_gamma   90.00
#
_symmetry.space_group_name_H-M   'P 1'
#
loop_
_entity.id
_entity.type
_entity.pdbx_description
1 polymer ?
#
loop_
_entity_poly.entity_id
_entity_poly.type
_entity_poly.pdbx_seq_one_letter_code
_entity_poly.pdbx_strand_id
1 'polypeptide(L)'
;MFVQQKKENYEEKEEEEVIIINNLVTKICDLYSQISSLESLKPSKDVDTLFTQLVHTCIPPCPKFDIDKLPKRVQKIRSNLIRLCGKAEGLLESHFSTILTTSSYKNPLNHLKIFPYYNNYLKLSQLEYQILSQHFKNNQQPKKIAFVGSGPLPLTSIVLAMNHLKNTTFHNYDIDDSANSKASALVVNDDDVSKRMVFKTSDVMNVTSELSQYDVVFLAALVGMDRDEKVKVIEHLGKYMAQGSILMLRSAHGARVFLYPVVDTHSDLNGFEVLDVFHPTDEVINSVVIARKHHYCDDDPMVMPLPGVNTSSSSSASAGAPINILLPNKCSHGIEVFNPLNNMIEELGINGTKMINQLSGGMGSVNYWLSESNLLNGKKQSRSIAYLSISLEKL
;
A
#
# COMPACT_ATOMS: atom_id res chain seq x y z
N MET A 1 3.51 -44.17 -23.07
CA MET A 1 4.68 -43.29 -22.79
C MET A 1 4.30 -41.82 -22.73
N PHE A 2 4.22 -41.04 -23.83
CA PHE A 2 4.04 -39.58 -23.74
C PHE A 2 2.88 -39.06 -22.87
N VAL A 3 1.73 -39.75 -22.83
CA VAL A 3 0.60 -39.37 -21.95
C VAL A 3 0.88 -39.71 -20.48
N GLN A 4 1.58 -40.81 -20.22
CA GLN A 4 2.00 -41.26 -18.88
C GLN A 4 3.01 -40.28 -18.28
N GLN A 5 4.09 -40.00 -19.04
CA GLN A 5 5.11 -39.02 -18.65
C GLN A 5 4.53 -37.63 -18.44
N LYS A 6 3.53 -37.20 -19.23
CA LYS A 6 2.84 -35.94 -18.94
C LYS A 6 2.10 -35.99 -17.60
N LYS A 7 1.34 -37.05 -17.31
CA LYS A 7 0.66 -37.21 -16.01
C LYS A 7 1.65 -37.18 -14.83
N GLU A 8 2.70 -37.98 -14.89
CA GLU A 8 3.75 -38.04 -13.85
C GLU A 8 4.37 -36.65 -13.60
N ASN A 9 4.70 -35.90 -14.66
CA ASN A 9 5.20 -34.51 -14.56
C ASN A 9 4.15 -33.47 -14.09
N TYR A 10 2.85 -33.79 -14.15
CA TYR A 10 1.79 -32.93 -13.58
C TYR A 10 1.59 -33.24 -12.09
N GLU A 11 1.55 -34.53 -11.73
CA GLU A 11 1.38 -35.01 -10.35
C GLU A 11 2.57 -34.55 -9.47
N GLU A 12 3.82 -34.70 -9.94
CA GLU A 12 5.03 -34.26 -9.22
C GLU A 12 5.05 -32.74 -8.95
N LYS A 13 4.54 -31.93 -9.89
CA LYS A 13 4.41 -30.47 -9.71
C LYS A 13 3.33 -30.08 -8.71
N GLU A 14 2.22 -30.82 -8.67
CA GLU A 14 1.16 -30.59 -7.68
C GLU A 14 1.63 -30.92 -6.26
N GLU A 15 2.43 -31.97 -6.09
CA GLU A 15 3.07 -32.29 -4.81
C GLU A 15 4.06 -31.20 -4.37
N GLU A 16 4.92 -30.72 -5.28
CA GLU A 16 5.87 -29.64 -5.00
C GLU A 16 5.16 -28.34 -4.55
N GLU A 17 4.09 -27.94 -5.24
CA GLU A 17 3.30 -26.74 -4.88
C GLU A 17 2.58 -26.89 -3.53
N VAL A 18 2.05 -28.08 -3.21
CA VAL A 18 1.46 -28.36 -1.89
C VAL A 18 2.51 -28.26 -0.78
N ILE A 19 3.73 -28.76 -1.01
CA ILE A 19 4.85 -28.60 -0.08
C ILE A 19 5.21 -27.12 0.12
N ILE A 20 5.27 -26.32 -0.95
CA ILE A 20 5.53 -24.87 -0.88
C ILE A 20 4.46 -24.16 -0.04
N ILE A 21 3.17 -24.43 -0.28
CA ILE A 21 2.06 -23.82 0.48
C ILE A 21 2.11 -24.23 1.96
N ASN A 22 2.40 -25.50 2.26
CA ASN A 22 2.53 -25.97 3.64
C ASN A 22 3.72 -25.34 4.37
N ASN A 23 4.86 -25.18 3.70
CA ASN A 23 6.05 -24.51 4.25
C ASN A 23 5.78 -23.02 4.52
N LEU A 24 5.10 -22.33 3.59
CA LEU A 24 4.62 -20.96 3.77
C LEU A 24 3.72 -20.85 5.01
N VAL A 25 2.66 -21.64 5.08
CA VAL A 25 1.69 -21.60 6.21
C VAL A 25 2.38 -21.91 7.55
N THR A 26 3.31 -22.86 7.57
CA THR A 26 4.09 -23.20 8.77
C THR A 26 4.95 -22.00 9.22
N LYS A 27 5.72 -21.40 8.30
CA LYS A 27 6.55 -20.23 8.61
C LYS A 27 5.73 -19.03 9.08
N ILE A 28 4.53 -18.81 8.51
CA ILE A 28 3.59 -17.78 8.97
C ILE A 28 3.09 -18.07 10.40
N CYS A 29 2.80 -19.33 10.75
CA CYS A 29 2.38 -19.70 12.10
C CYS A 29 3.49 -19.50 13.14
N ASP A 30 4.74 -19.80 12.77
CA ASP A 30 5.92 -19.62 13.63
C ASP A 30 6.22 -18.13 13.85
N LEU A 31 6.14 -17.32 12.80
CA LEU A 31 6.30 -15.86 12.88
C LEU A 31 5.17 -15.23 13.70
N TYR A 32 3.92 -15.63 13.49
CA TYR A 32 2.79 -15.19 14.31
C TYR A 32 3.01 -15.49 15.80
N SER A 33 3.49 -16.69 16.13
CA SER A 33 3.76 -17.07 17.53
C SER A 33 4.85 -16.20 18.16
N GLN A 34 5.93 -15.92 17.41
CA GLN A 34 7.01 -15.03 17.86
C GLN A 34 6.52 -13.58 18.03
N ILE A 35 5.87 -13.00 17.01
CA ILE A 35 5.34 -11.62 17.07
C ILE A 35 4.31 -11.46 18.19
N SER A 36 3.45 -12.47 18.42
CA SER A 36 2.45 -12.46 19.50
C SER A 36 3.07 -12.58 20.90
N SER A 37 4.34 -13.00 21.01
CA SER A 37 5.07 -13.11 22.29
C SER A 37 5.87 -11.86 22.65
N LEU A 38 5.95 -10.87 21.75
CA LEU A 38 6.64 -9.61 22.01
C LEU A 38 5.87 -8.75 23.03
N GLU A 39 6.59 -8.22 24.02
CA GLU A 39 6.03 -7.29 25.01
C GLU A 39 5.55 -5.96 24.38
N SER A 40 6.14 -5.59 23.24
CA SER A 40 5.91 -4.32 22.54
C SER A 40 6.04 -4.50 21.03
N LEU A 41 5.23 -3.77 20.28
CA LEU A 41 5.32 -3.65 18.80
C LEU A 41 5.90 -2.30 18.36
N LYS A 42 6.51 -1.54 19.29
CA LYS A 42 7.22 -0.30 18.95
C LYS A 42 8.50 -0.63 18.15
N PRO A 43 8.96 0.25 17.24
CA PRO A 43 10.18 0.04 16.46
C PRO A 43 11.36 -0.37 17.33
N SER A 44 11.97 -1.49 16.98
CA SER A 44 13.09 -2.10 17.69
C SER A 44 13.64 -3.25 16.84
N LYS A 45 14.92 -3.59 17.02
CA LYS A 45 15.60 -4.58 16.18
C LYS A 45 14.83 -5.90 16.04
N ASP A 46 14.22 -6.39 17.12
CA ASP A 46 13.51 -7.67 17.12
C ASP A 46 12.14 -7.58 16.43
N VAL A 47 11.39 -6.50 16.66
CA VAL A 47 10.15 -6.18 15.94
C VAL A 47 10.46 -6.05 14.44
N ASP A 48 11.42 -5.21 14.08
CA ASP A 48 11.79 -4.92 12.71
C ASP A 48 12.25 -6.20 11.98
N THR A 49 13.04 -7.05 12.64
CA THR A 49 13.48 -8.34 12.11
C THR A 49 12.30 -9.29 11.85
N LEU A 50 11.36 -9.42 12.79
CA LEU A 50 10.23 -10.34 12.66
C LEU A 50 9.24 -9.89 11.59
N PHE A 51 8.90 -8.60 11.53
CA PHE A 51 8.03 -8.07 10.47
C PHE A 51 8.73 -8.08 9.10
N THR A 52 10.04 -7.83 9.03
CA THR A 52 10.80 -7.98 7.77
C THR A 52 10.79 -9.43 7.27
N GLN A 53 10.98 -10.41 8.16
CA GLN A 53 10.84 -11.83 7.79
C GLN A 53 9.41 -12.16 7.33
N LEU A 54 8.39 -11.61 7.97
CA LEU A 54 7.00 -11.81 7.59
C LEU A 54 6.69 -11.25 6.20
N VAL A 55 7.10 -10.02 5.92
CA VAL A 55 6.94 -9.39 4.60
C VAL A 55 7.67 -10.20 3.52
N HIS A 56 8.93 -10.57 3.74
CA HIS A 56 9.68 -11.41 2.79
C HIS A 56 9.09 -12.82 2.61
N THR A 57 8.40 -13.37 3.61
CA THR A 57 7.67 -14.64 3.49
C THR A 57 6.44 -14.50 2.58
N CYS A 58 5.86 -13.29 2.46
CA CYS A 58 4.62 -13.02 1.71
C CYS A 58 4.82 -12.44 0.30
N ILE A 59 6.03 -11.96 -0.04
CA ILE A 59 6.36 -11.38 -1.35
C ILE A 59 6.42 -12.42 -2.51
N PRO A 60 7.05 -13.60 -2.35
CA PRO A 60 7.19 -14.54 -3.46
C PRO A 60 5.86 -14.95 -4.09
N PRO A 61 5.78 -15.04 -5.43
CA PRO A 61 4.58 -15.53 -6.11
C PRO A 61 4.22 -16.95 -5.65
N CYS A 62 2.96 -17.17 -5.32
CA CYS A 62 2.43 -18.50 -4.98
C CYS A 62 1.11 -18.72 -5.76
N PRO A 63 1.16 -19.10 -7.05
CA PRO A 63 0.01 -19.03 -7.95
C PRO A 63 -1.17 -19.94 -7.58
N LYS A 64 -0.90 -21.07 -6.90
CA LYS A 64 -1.94 -21.98 -6.38
C LYS A 64 -2.36 -21.70 -4.93
N PHE A 65 -1.85 -20.63 -4.32
CA PHE A 65 -2.30 -20.22 -3.00
C PHE A 65 -3.78 -19.79 -3.07
N ASP A 66 -4.59 -20.41 -2.22
CA ASP A 66 -6.02 -20.21 -2.15
C ASP A 66 -6.39 -19.93 -0.69
N ILE A 67 -6.90 -18.73 -0.44
CA ILE A 67 -7.26 -18.27 0.90
C ILE A 67 -8.38 -19.09 1.51
N ASP A 68 -9.34 -19.56 0.71
CA ASP A 68 -10.52 -20.27 1.21
C ASP A 68 -10.21 -21.73 1.57
N LYS A 69 -9.11 -22.28 1.03
CA LYS A 69 -8.57 -23.59 1.41
C LYS A 69 -7.76 -23.57 2.72
N LEU A 70 -7.50 -22.40 3.32
CA LEU A 70 -6.79 -22.31 4.59
C LEU A 70 -7.59 -22.94 5.75
N PRO A 71 -6.98 -23.79 6.60
CA PRO A 71 -7.65 -24.31 7.78
C PRO A 71 -8.17 -23.20 8.70
N LYS A 72 -9.32 -23.42 9.37
CA LYS A 72 -9.95 -22.43 10.27
C LYS A 72 -8.99 -21.85 11.33
N ARG A 73 -8.04 -22.65 11.82
CA ARG A 73 -6.97 -22.18 12.73
C ARG A 73 -6.07 -21.14 12.07
N VAL A 74 -5.67 -21.36 10.82
CA VAL A 74 -4.79 -20.47 10.04
C VAL A 74 -5.54 -19.19 9.65
N GLN A 75 -6.83 -19.28 9.30
CA GLN A 75 -7.68 -18.10 9.10
C GLN A 75 -7.74 -17.21 10.35
N LYS A 76 -7.90 -17.80 11.54
CA LYS A 76 -7.85 -17.05 12.82
C LYS A 76 -6.46 -16.43 13.07
N ILE A 77 -5.37 -17.15 12.78
CA ILE A 77 -4.00 -16.62 12.84
C ILE A 77 -3.85 -15.41 11.91
N ARG A 78 -4.31 -15.52 10.66
CA ARG A 78 -4.31 -14.43 9.68
C ARG A 78 -5.04 -13.19 10.20
N SER A 79 -6.29 -13.33 10.66
CA SER A 79 -7.05 -12.18 11.21
C SER A 79 -6.37 -11.54 12.41
N ASN A 80 -5.70 -12.33 13.26
CA ASN A 80 -4.91 -11.79 14.36
C ASN A 80 -3.64 -11.07 13.86
N LEU A 81 -2.97 -11.63 12.86
CA LEU A 81 -1.72 -11.11 12.31
C LEU A 81 -1.92 -9.77 11.58
N ILE A 82 -2.99 -9.61 10.81
CA ILE A 82 -3.36 -8.33 10.17
C ILE A 82 -3.51 -7.22 11.21
N ARG A 83 -4.11 -7.50 12.38
CA ARG A 83 -4.22 -6.51 13.47
C ARG A 83 -2.88 -6.22 14.16
N LEU A 84 -1.96 -7.19 14.20
CA LEU A 84 -0.59 -6.99 14.68
C LEU A 84 0.22 -6.14 13.69
N CYS A 85 0.10 -6.38 12.38
CA CYS A 85 0.64 -5.55 11.31
C CYS A 85 0.14 -4.11 11.44
N GLY A 86 -1.18 -3.89 11.46
CA GLY A 86 -1.73 -2.53 11.56
C GLY A 86 -1.31 -1.76 12.82
N LYS A 87 -1.20 -2.44 13.96
CA LYS A 87 -0.67 -1.84 15.19
C LYS A 87 0.83 -1.51 15.09
N ALA A 88 1.64 -2.40 14.50
CA ALA A 88 3.07 -2.16 14.32
C ALA A 88 3.35 -1.04 13.31
N GLU A 89 2.63 -1.02 12.20
CA GLU A 89 2.70 0.02 11.16
C GLU A 89 2.33 1.39 11.74
N GLY A 90 1.20 1.53 12.44
CA GLY A 90 0.83 2.79 13.09
C GLY A 90 1.84 3.27 14.16
N LEU A 91 2.48 2.35 14.90
CA LEU A 91 3.55 2.68 15.83
C LEU A 91 4.84 3.12 15.13
N LEU A 92 5.19 2.48 14.01
CA LEU A 92 6.35 2.82 13.17
C LEU A 92 6.16 4.20 12.52
N GLU A 93 5.02 4.43 11.88
CA GLU A 93 4.64 5.72 11.32
C GLU A 93 4.64 6.82 12.39
N SER A 94 4.04 6.57 13.56
CA SER A 94 4.05 7.54 14.67
C SER A 94 5.47 7.85 15.16
N HIS A 95 6.36 6.86 15.20
CA HIS A 95 7.76 7.05 15.61
C HIS A 95 8.52 7.93 14.62
N PHE A 96 8.39 7.64 13.32
CA PHE A 96 9.06 8.42 12.28
C PHE A 96 8.47 9.82 12.11
N SER A 97 7.16 10.03 12.29
CA SER A 97 6.58 11.37 12.34
C SER A 97 7.11 12.19 13.51
N THR A 98 7.28 11.58 14.69
CA THR A 98 7.94 12.26 15.82
C THR A 98 9.38 12.64 15.46
N ILE A 99 10.20 11.75 14.89
CA ILE A 99 11.57 12.10 14.48
C ILE A 99 11.58 13.26 13.48
N LEU A 100 10.81 13.13 12.39
CA LEU A 100 10.72 14.13 11.32
C LEU A 100 10.32 15.52 11.83
N THR A 101 9.51 15.60 12.88
CA THR A 101 9.02 16.86 13.46
C THR A 101 9.90 17.40 14.60
N THR A 102 10.66 16.55 15.31
CA THR A 102 11.53 16.99 16.42
C THR A 102 12.98 17.26 16.02
N SER A 103 13.50 16.67 14.93
CA SER A 103 14.90 16.79 14.48
C SER A 103 15.32 18.17 13.94
N SER A 104 14.62 19.25 14.33
CA SER A 104 14.95 20.65 13.96
C SER A 104 15.05 20.91 12.45
N TYR A 105 14.41 20.07 11.62
CA TYR A 105 14.35 20.27 10.17
C TYR A 105 13.45 21.47 9.84
N LYS A 106 13.92 22.34 8.93
CA LYS A 106 13.13 23.50 8.49
C LYS A 106 11.81 23.07 7.83
N ASN A 107 11.85 22.05 6.97
CA ASN A 107 10.67 21.44 6.36
C ASN A 107 10.84 19.90 6.45
N PRO A 108 10.03 19.20 7.27
CA PRO A 108 10.10 17.75 7.43
C PRO A 108 9.94 16.95 6.13
N LEU A 109 9.20 17.47 5.14
CA LEU A 109 8.92 16.78 3.87
C LEU A 109 10.19 16.53 3.03
N ASN A 110 11.24 17.32 3.23
CA ASN A 110 12.53 17.11 2.57
C ASN A 110 13.31 15.89 3.12
N HIS A 111 12.89 15.35 4.28
CA HIS A 111 13.60 14.31 5.02
C HIS A 111 12.86 12.96 5.08
N LEU A 112 11.72 12.82 4.38
CA LEU A 112 10.89 11.59 4.39
C LEU A 112 11.66 10.30 4.03
N LYS A 113 12.79 10.40 3.33
CA LYS A 113 13.70 9.28 3.01
C LYS A 113 14.26 8.54 4.24
N ILE A 114 14.15 9.09 5.46
CA ILE A 114 14.53 8.35 6.67
C ILE A 114 13.54 7.23 7.02
N PHE A 115 12.29 7.30 6.53
CA PHE A 115 11.30 6.25 6.76
C PHE A 115 11.62 5.02 5.89
N PRO A 116 11.78 3.82 6.47
CA PRO A 116 12.30 2.64 5.75
C PRO A 116 11.54 2.27 4.48
N TYR A 117 10.22 2.49 4.44
CA TYR A 117 9.37 2.12 3.30
C TYR A 117 9.04 3.30 2.37
N TYR A 118 9.73 4.45 2.47
CA TYR A 118 9.41 5.64 1.67
C TYR A 118 9.48 5.37 0.16
N ASN A 119 10.46 4.59 -0.31
CA ASN A 119 10.56 4.19 -1.72
C ASN A 119 9.38 3.32 -2.18
N ASN A 120 8.84 2.46 -1.30
CA ASN A 120 7.66 1.64 -1.59
C ASN A 120 6.43 2.54 -1.74
N TYR A 121 6.29 3.55 -0.89
CA TYR A 121 5.25 4.57 -1.00
C TYR A 121 5.39 5.44 -2.26
N LEU A 122 6.61 5.77 -2.71
CA LEU A 122 6.82 6.44 -4.00
C LEU A 122 6.29 5.59 -5.16
N LYS A 123 6.67 4.31 -5.23
CA LYS A 123 6.21 3.38 -6.29
C LYS A 123 4.70 3.15 -6.25
N LEU A 124 4.14 2.89 -5.08
CA LEU A 124 2.70 2.65 -4.91
C LEU A 124 1.88 3.90 -5.24
N SER A 125 2.28 5.09 -4.80
CA SER A 125 1.57 6.33 -5.13
C SER A 125 1.67 6.69 -6.62
N GLN A 126 2.79 6.38 -7.26
CA GLN A 126 2.95 6.55 -8.72
C GLN A 126 2.00 5.60 -9.48
N LEU A 127 1.93 4.34 -9.08
CA LEU A 127 1.01 3.34 -9.63
C LEU A 127 -0.46 3.76 -9.43
N GLU A 128 -0.84 4.13 -8.21
CA GLU A 128 -2.18 4.63 -7.87
C GLU A 128 -2.54 5.86 -8.72
N TYR A 129 -1.62 6.81 -8.90
CA TYR A 129 -1.81 7.95 -9.80
C TYR A 129 -1.97 7.55 -11.27
N GLN A 130 -1.15 6.61 -11.77
CA GLN A 130 -1.20 6.14 -13.15
C GLN A 130 -2.51 5.43 -13.47
N ILE A 131 -3.02 4.59 -12.56
CA ILE A 131 -4.33 3.94 -12.66
C ILE A 131 -5.42 5.03 -12.63
N LEU A 132 -5.43 5.88 -11.60
CA LEU A 132 -6.44 6.92 -11.42
C LEU A 132 -6.57 7.85 -12.63
N SER A 133 -5.43 8.27 -13.21
CA SER A 133 -5.39 9.20 -14.34
C SER A 133 -6.07 8.66 -15.61
N GLN A 134 -6.12 7.34 -15.80
CA GLN A 134 -6.79 6.72 -16.96
C GLN A 134 -8.31 6.90 -16.93
N HIS A 135 -8.90 7.15 -15.76
CA HIS A 135 -10.34 7.27 -15.57
C HIS A 135 -10.84 8.73 -15.53
N PHE A 136 -9.95 9.73 -15.63
CA PHE A 136 -10.31 11.14 -15.81
C PHE A 136 -10.15 11.56 -17.28
N LYS A 137 -11.17 12.26 -17.81
CA LYS A 137 -11.18 12.71 -19.23
C LYS A 137 -10.32 13.96 -19.41
N ASN A 138 -9.82 14.17 -20.63
CA ASN A 138 -9.20 15.43 -21.08
C ASN A 138 -8.08 15.97 -20.15
N ASN A 139 -7.28 15.09 -19.56
CA ASN A 139 -6.24 15.43 -18.57
C ASN A 139 -6.76 16.20 -17.34
N GLN A 140 -8.05 16.09 -17.03
CA GLN A 140 -8.60 16.60 -15.78
C GLN A 140 -7.97 15.85 -14.59
N GLN A 141 -7.78 16.57 -13.49
CA GLN A 141 -7.35 16.00 -12.21
C GLN A 141 -8.49 16.16 -11.20
N PRO A 142 -8.66 15.21 -10.26
CA PRO A 142 -9.57 15.39 -9.14
C PRO A 142 -9.23 16.67 -8.37
N LYS A 143 -10.25 17.43 -7.97
CA LYS A 143 -10.10 18.65 -7.17
C LYS A 143 -10.07 18.36 -5.68
N LYS A 144 -10.85 17.38 -5.23
CA LYS A 144 -10.96 17.03 -3.82
C LYS A 144 -10.87 15.50 -3.65
N ILE A 145 -9.88 15.06 -2.88
CA ILE A 145 -9.69 13.64 -2.51
C ILE A 145 -9.89 13.48 -1.00
N ALA A 146 -10.62 12.45 -0.58
CA ALA A 146 -10.58 11.97 0.79
C ALA A 146 -9.60 10.79 0.92
N PHE A 147 -8.74 10.80 1.94
CA PHE A 147 -7.92 9.65 2.33
C PHE A 147 -8.42 9.13 3.67
N VAL A 148 -9.02 7.94 3.68
CA VAL A 148 -9.60 7.31 4.86
C VAL A 148 -8.59 6.36 5.48
N GLY A 149 -8.24 6.59 6.75
CA GLY A 149 -7.15 5.90 7.45
C GLY A 149 -5.79 6.42 7.00
N SER A 150 -5.58 7.74 7.09
CA SER A 150 -4.36 8.38 6.61
C SER A 150 -3.13 8.11 7.48
N GLY A 151 -3.32 7.78 8.76
CA GLY A 151 -2.23 7.49 9.70
C GLY A 151 -1.45 8.74 10.15
N PRO A 152 -0.54 8.58 11.14
CA PRO A 152 0.33 9.65 11.63
C PRO A 152 1.40 10.09 10.62
N LEU A 153 1.68 9.29 9.58
CA LEU A 153 2.68 9.56 8.54
C LEU A 153 2.02 9.34 7.16
N PRO A 154 1.21 10.28 6.65
CA PRO A 154 0.24 10.05 5.57
C PRO A 154 0.88 10.07 4.16
N LEU A 155 1.90 9.24 3.96
CA LEU A 155 2.84 9.29 2.83
C LEU A 155 2.16 9.24 1.47
N THR A 156 1.11 8.43 1.28
CA THR A 156 0.40 8.37 0.00
C THR A 156 -0.13 9.75 -0.41
N SER A 157 -0.83 10.43 0.50
CA SER A 157 -1.41 11.74 0.26
C SER A 157 -0.31 12.81 0.04
N ILE A 158 0.78 12.75 0.81
CA ILE A 158 1.94 13.64 0.67
C ILE A 158 2.62 13.46 -0.69
N VAL A 159 2.94 12.22 -1.07
CA VAL A 159 3.61 11.89 -2.33
C VAL A 159 2.75 12.28 -3.53
N LEU A 160 1.44 11.98 -3.50
CA LEU A 160 0.50 12.43 -4.52
C LEU A 160 0.45 13.96 -4.60
N ALA A 161 0.34 14.65 -3.46
CA ALA A 161 0.28 16.11 -3.41
C ALA A 161 1.55 16.79 -3.93
N MET A 162 2.73 16.25 -3.62
CA MET A 162 4.03 16.81 -4.05
C MET A 162 4.35 16.52 -5.51
N ASN A 163 4.12 15.29 -5.97
CA ASN A 163 4.69 14.81 -7.24
C ASN A 163 3.69 14.79 -8.41
N HIS A 164 2.39 14.60 -8.15
CA HIS A 164 1.43 14.20 -9.19
C HIS A 164 0.20 15.11 -9.29
N LEU A 165 -0.40 15.46 -8.16
CA LEU A 165 -1.72 16.10 -8.01
C LEU A 165 -1.59 17.47 -7.34
N LYS A 166 -0.83 18.36 -7.98
CA LYS A 166 -0.46 19.68 -7.45
C LYS A 166 -1.64 20.66 -7.33
N ASN A 167 -2.73 20.40 -8.05
CA ASN A 167 -3.94 21.24 -8.04
C ASN A 167 -5.12 20.59 -7.28
N THR A 168 -4.81 19.63 -6.40
CA THR A 168 -5.77 18.81 -5.66
C THR A 168 -5.66 19.09 -4.16
N THR A 169 -6.80 19.17 -3.49
CA THR A 169 -6.92 19.25 -2.03
C THR A 169 -7.19 17.84 -1.46
N PHE A 170 -6.45 17.48 -0.41
CA PHE A 170 -6.48 16.17 0.25
C PHE A 170 -7.08 16.33 1.65
N HIS A 171 -8.19 15.65 1.89
CA HIS A 171 -8.83 15.55 3.21
C HIS A 171 -8.47 14.21 3.83
N ASN A 172 -7.52 14.23 4.74
CA ASN A 172 -6.99 13.07 5.45
C ASN A 172 -7.84 12.82 6.69
N TYR A 173 -8.48 11.66 6.75
CA TYR A 173 -9.32 11.22 7.85
C TYR A 173 -8.58 10.15 8.64
N ASP A 174 -8.56 10.33 9.95
CA ASP A 174 -8.15 9.31 10.91
C ASP A 174 -9.05 9.37 12.15
N ILE A 175 -9.21 8.25 12.84
CA ILE A 175 -9.99 8.17 14.08
C ILE A 175 -9.15 8.63 15.29
N ASP A 176 -7.82 8.53 15.21
CA ASP A 176 -6.90 8.99 16.26
C ASP A 176 -6.50 10.46 16.05
N ASP A 177 -6.86 11.31 17.01
CA ASP A 177 -6.46 12.72 17.03
C ASP A 177 -4.93 12.90 17.10
N SER A 178 -4.24 11.95 17.76
CA SER A 178 -2.78 11.92 17.83
C SER A 178 -2.15 11.57 16.48
N ALA A 179 -2.85 10.87 15.59
CA ALA A 179 -2.40 10.63 14.23
C ALA A 179 -2.48 11.92 13.41
N ASN A 180 -3.66 12.54 13.36
CA ASN A 180 -3.86 13.82 12.64
C ASN A 180 -2.96 14.95 13.14
N SER A 181 -2.72 15.04 14.46
CA SER A 181 -1.81 16.03 15.05
C SER A 181 -0.37 15.86 14.55
N LYS A 182 0.15 14.62 14.50
CA LYS A 182 1.49 14.34 13.96
C LYS A 182 1.56 14.57 12.46
N ALA A 183 0.53 14.15 11.74
CA ALA A 183 0.42 14.31 10.29
C ALA A 183 0.40 15.79 9.86
N SER A 184 -0.33 16.64 10.59
CA SER A 184 -0.37 18.09 10.38
C SER A 184 0.99 18.76 10.66
N ALA A 185 1.69 18.33 11.73
CA ALA A 185 3.00 18.87 12.09
C ALA A 185 4.10 18.58 11.04
N LEU A 186 3.95 17.54 10.21
CA LEU A 186 4.88 17.26 9.10
C LEU A 186 4.83 18.29 7.98
N VAL A 187 3.63 18.81 7.67
CA VAL A 187 3.38 19.63 6.47
C VAL A 187 3.33 21.12 6.76
N VAL A 188 3.17 21.53 8.03
CA VAL A 188 2.90 22.93 8.43
C VAL A 188 3.93 23.95 7.93
N ASN A 189 5.19 23.54 7.74
CA ASN A 189 6.28 24.40 7.26
C ASN A 189 6.46 24.39 5.73
N ASP A 190 5.58 23.71 4.98
CA ASP A 190 5.61 23.69 3.52
C ASP A 190 4.61 24.70 2.92
N ASP A 191 5.09 25.62 2.09
CA ASP A 191 4.29 26.74 1.58
C ASP A 191 3.12 26.33 0.65
N ASP A 192 3.14 25.14 0.07
CA ASP A 192 2.11 24.65 -0.86
C ASP A 192 1.31 23.49 -0.25
N VAL A 193 2.01 22.46 0.23
CA VAL A 193 1.39 21.23 0.75
C VAL A 193 0.52 21.53 1.97
N SER A 194 0.93 22.43 2.88
CA SER A 194 0.12 22.83 4.04
C SER A 194 -1.26 23.40 3.68
N LYS A 195 -1.37 24.10 2.55
CA LYS A 195 -2.61 24.74 2.09
C LYS A 195 -3.57 23.75 1.41
N ARG A 196 -3.04 22.61 0.97
CA ARG A 196 -3.78 21.58 0.24
C ARG A 196 -4.04 20.32 1.05
N MET A 197 -3.42 20.15 2.22
CA MET A 197 -3.66 19.04 3.14
C MET A 197 -4.50 19.47 4.34
N VAL A 198 -5.70 18.91 4.43
CA VAL A 198 -6.64 19.08 5.55
C VAL A 198 -6.65 17.79 6.35
N PHE A 199 -6.60 17.88 7.68
CA PHE A 199 -6.65 16.72 8.59
C PHE A 199 -7.95 16.74 9.38
N LYS A 200 -8.56 15.56 9.56
CA LYS A 200 -9.90 15.40 10.12
C LYS A 200 -9.96 14.22 11.08
N THR A 201 -10.04 14.53 12.37
CA THR A 201 -10.28 13.53 13.43
C THR A 201 -11.74 13.10 13.39
N SER A 202 -12.01 11.97 12.74
CA SER A 202 -13.35 11.40 12.62
C SER A 202 -13.28 9.94 12.16
N ASP A 203 -14.10 9.09 12.77
CA ASP A 203 -14.46 7.80 12.16
C ASP A 203 -15.29 8.06 10.89
N VAL A 204 -14.83 7.50 9.77
CA VAL A 204 -15.49 7.62 8.46
C VAL A 204 -16.96 7.20 8.49
N MET A 205 -17.34 6.25 9.36
CA MET A 205 -18.72 5.79 9.51
C MET A 205 -19.67 6.89 10.02
N ASN A 206 -19.14 7.96 10.61
CA ASN A 206 -19.91 9.15 11.00
C ASN A 206 -19.92 10.26 9.93
N VAL A 207 -19.04 10.17 8.93
CA VAL A 207 -18.95 11.13 7.83
C VAL A 207 -19.99 10.73 6.77
N THR A 208 -21.03 11.55 6.61
CA THR A 208 -22.16 11.24 5.72
C THR A 208 -22.15 12.13 4.47
N SER A 209 -23.00 13.16 4.39
CA SER A 209 -23.18 14.00 3.20
C SER A 209 -21.89 14.68 2.70
N GLU A 210 -20.88 14.85 3.55
CA GLU A 210 -19.57 15.37 3.13
C GLU A 210 -18.85 14.46 2.12
N LEU A 211 -19.11 13.14 2.14
CA LEU A 211 -18.51 12.19 1.20
C LEU A 211 -18.90 12.48 -0.26
N SER A 212 -20.03 13.15 -0.49
CA SER A 212 -20.46 13.57 -1.84
C SER A 212 -19.65 14.74 -2.42
N GLN A 213 -18.76 15.35 -1.63
CA GLN A 213 -17.90 16.45 -2.08
C GLN A 213 -16.57 16.00 -2.70
N TYR A 214 -16.27 14.69 -2.69
CA TYR A 214 -15.00 14.15 -3.17
C TYR A 214 -15.14 13.53 -4.55
N ASP A 215 -14.21 13.88 -5.44
CA ASP A 215 -14.08 13.24 -6.76
C ASP A 215 -13.54 11.80 -6.60
N VAL A 216 -12.69 11.59 -5.59
CA VAL A 216 -12.07 10.31 -5.25
C VAL A 216 -12.04 10.11 -3.74
N VAL A 217 -12.40 8.91 -3.28
CA VAL A 217 -12.12 8.44 -1.93
C VAL A 217 -11.08 7.34 -2.00
N PHE A 218 -9.96 7.53 -1.31
CA PHE A 218 -8.97 6.50 -1.05
C PHE A 218 -9.29 5.79 0.27
N LEU A 219 -9.42 4.47 0.23
CA LEU A 219 -9.59 3.62 1.41
C LEU A 219 -8.29 2.86 1.69
N ALA A 220 -7.58 3.24 2.76
CA ALA A 220 -6.32 2.62 3.12
C ALA A 220 -6.49 1.12 3.47
N ALA A 221 -5.38 0.38 3.41
CA ALA A 221 -5.39 -1.08 3.55
C ALA A 221 -5.97 -1.53 4.90
N LEU A 222 -5.58 -0.85 5.97
CA LEU A 222 -5.86 -1.21 7.36
C LEU A 222 -7.17 -0.64 7.93
N VAL A 223 -7.95 0.12 7.17
CA VAL A 223 -9.31 0.51 7.57
C VAL A 223 -10.23 -0.69 7.38
N GLY A 224 -10.90 -1.16 8.44
CA GLY A 224 -11.62 -2.43 8.45
C GLY A 224 -10.65 -3.61 8.38
N MET A 225 -10.15 -4.06 9.55
CA MET A 225 -9.07 -5.04 9.60
C MET A 225 -9.57 -6.49 9.46
N ASP A 226 -10.88 -6.70 9.55
CA ASP A 226 -11.54 -7.90 9.04
C ASP A 226 -12.48 -7.59 7.85
N ARG A 227 -12.95 -8.63 7.18
CA ARG A 227 -13.77 -8.51 5.96
C ARG A 227 -15.12 -7.83 6.24
N ASP A 228 -15.77 -8.17 7.35
CA ASP A 228 -17.12 -7.67 7.65
C ASP A 228 -17.06 -6.18 8.03
N GLU A 229 -16.01 -5.75 8.74
CA GLU A 229 -15.70 -4.33 8.95
C GLU A 229 -15.39 -3.62 7.62
N LYS A 230 -14.54 -4.21 6.76
CA LYS A 230 -14.16 -3.64 5.46
C LYS A 230 -15.38 -3.41 4.56
N VAL A 231 -16.26 -4.40 4.45
CA VAL A 231 -17.50 -4.34 3.68
C VAL A 231 -18.43 -3.25 4.22
N LYS A 232 -18.64 -3.16 5.54
CA LYS A 232 -19.47 -2.08 6.14
C LYS A 232 -18.95 -0.68 5.79
N VAL A 233 -17.63 -0.49 5.79
CA VAL A 233 -17.03 0.79 5.38
C VAL A 233 -17.27 1.04 3.89
N ILE A 234 -17.11 0.04 3.02
CA ILE A 234 -17.38 0.16 1.58
C ILE A 234 -18.87 0.48 1.32
N GLU A 235 -19.80 -0.22 1.97
CA GLU A 235 -21.24 0.03 1.87
C GLU A 235 -21.60 1.46 2.31
N HIS A 236 -21.00 1.94 3.40
CA HIS A 236 -21.17 3.31 3.88
C HIS A 236 -20.65 4.35 2.87
N LEU A 237 -19.46 4.12 2.29
CA LEU A 237 -18.95 4.94 1.19
C LEU A 237 -19.88 4.91 -0.03
N GLY A 238 -20.36 3.72 -0.41
CA GLY A 238 -21.32 3.51 -1.51
C GLY A 238 -22.67 4.17 -1.29
N LYS A 239 -23.05 4.42 -0.04
CA LYS A 239 -24.26 5.18 0.31
C LYS A 239 -24.08 6.69 0.13
N TYR A 240 -22.92 7.25 0.50
CA TYR A 240 -22.75 8.69 0.70
C TYR A 240 -21.83 9.42 -0.30
N MET A 241 -20.99 8.71 -1.06
CA MET A 241 -20.20 9.29 -2.16
C MET A 241 -21.09 9.86 -3.29
N ALA A 242 -20.54 10.71 -4.16
CA ALA A 242 -21.28 11.22 -5.32
C ALA A 242 -21.39 10.17 -6.44
N GLN A 243 -22.47 10.20 -7.22
CA GLN A 243 -22.63 9.32 -8.40
C GLN A 243 -21.48 9.57 -9.39
N GLY A 244 -20.85 8.51 -9.88
CA GLY A 244 -19.71 8.61 -10.80
C GLY A 244 -18.36 8.95 -10.15
N SER A 245 -18.32 9.26 -8.85
CA SER A 245 -17.04 9.44 -8.13
C SER A 245 -16.31 8.10 -7.94
N ILE A 246 -15.00 8.17 -7.71
CA ILE A 246 -14.12 7.00 -7.71
C ILE A 246 -13.80 6.55 -6.27
N LEU A 247 -13.94 5.26 -5.99
CA LEU A 247 -13.34 4.60 -4.84
C LEU A 247 -12.04 3.93 -5.31
N MET A 248 -10.91 4.33 -4.74
CA MET A 248 -9.65 3.59 -4.87
C MET A 248 -9.35 2.95 -3.52
N LEU A 249 -9.17 1.63 -3.47
CA LEU A 249 -8.91 0.91 -2.22
C LEU A 249 -7.70 0.00 -2.32
N ARG A 250 -7.06 -0.22 -1.17
CA ARG A 250 -5.98 -1.18 -1.01
C ARG A 250 -6.51 -2.52 -0.51
N SER A 251 -6.10 -3.57 -1.21
CA SER A 251 -6.42 -4.98 -0.98
C SER A 251 -5.12 -5.82 -0.96
N ALA A 252 -5.23 -7.14 -0.96
CA ALA A 252 -4.10 -8.07 -1.02
C ALA A 252 -4.39 -9.28 -1.93
N HIS A 253 -3.33 -9.92 -2.42
CA HIS A 253 -3.39 -11.07 -3.32
C HIS A 253 -2.24 -12.07 -3.06
N GLY A 254 -2.45 -13.35 -3.35
CA GLY A 254 -1.48 -14.42 -3.06
C GLY A 254 -1.12 -14.50 -1.58
N ALA A 255 0.15 -14.75 -1.25
CA ALA A 255 0.59 -14.82 0.14
C ALA A 255 0.49 -13.46 0.91
N ARG A 256 0.35 -12.32 0.21
CA ARG A 256 0.23 -10.98 0.82
C ARG A 256 -1.06 -10.82 1.66
N VAL A 257 -2.03 -11.73 1.54
CA VAL A 257 -3.26 -11.74 2.36
C VAL A 257 -2.99 -11.97 3.85
N PHE A 258 -1.80 -12.44 4.24
CA PHE A 258 -1.40 -12.54 5.66
C PHE A 258 -1.02 -11.18 6.28
N LEU A 259 -0.81 -10.14 5.46
CA LEU A 259 -0.43 -8.80 5.89
C LEU A 259 -1.65 -7.85 5.96
N TYR A 260 -2.54 -7.93 4.97
CA TYR A 260 -3.67 -7.01 4.81
C TYR A 260 -5.00 -7.73 4.52
N PRO A 261 -6.16 -7.08 4.81
CA PRO A 261 -7.45 -7.61 4.41
C PRO A 261 -7.58 -7.70 2.87
N VAL A 262 -8.45 -8.61 2.43
CA VAL A 262 -8.81 -8.79 1.02
C VAL A 262 -10.20 -8.23 0.82
N VAL A 263 -10.38 -7.50 -0.28
CA VAL A 263 -11.68 -7.12 -0.82
C VAL A 263 -11.97 -8.02 -2.01
N ASP A 264 -13.05 -8.78 -1.96
CA ASP A 264 -13.56 -9.57 -3.09
C ASP A 264 -14.32 -8.64 -4.05
N THR A 265 -13.80 -8.49 -5.27
CA THR A 265 -14.36 -7.57 -6.27
C THR A 265 -15.72 -8.00 -6.81
N HIS A 266 -16.19 -9.22 -6.53
CA HIS A 266 -17.50 -9.72 -6.95
C HIS A 266 -18.59 -9.54 -5.89
N SER A 267 -18.25 -9.53 -4.59
CA SER A 267 -19.24 -9.48 -3.50
C SER A 267 -19.11 -8.29 -2.54
N ASP A 268 -17.91 -7.72 -2.40
CA ASP A 268 -17.60 -6.76 -1.33
C ASP A 268 -17.75 -5.30 -1.79
N LEU A 269 -17.97 -5.07 -3.10
CA LEU A 269 -18.06 -3.76 -3.75
C LEU A 269 -19.49 -3.39 -4.20
N ASN A 270 -20.50 -3.84 -3.46
CA ASN A 270 -21.90 -3.47 -3.71
C ASN A 270 -22.07 -1.95 -3.79
N GLY A 271 -22.73 -1.47 -4.85
CA GLY A 271 -22.86 -0.04 -5.14
C GLY A 271 -21.74 0.55 -6.02
N PHE A 272 -20.71 -0.22 -6.39
CA PHE A 272 -19.62 0.22 -7.28
C PHE A 272 -19.43 -0.66 -8.53
N GLU A 273 -19.16 -0.02 -9.67
CA GLU A 273 -18.65 -0.61 -10.91
C GLU A 273 -17.14 -0.79 -10.78
N VAL A 274 -16.63 -2.02 -10.77
CA VAL A 274 -15.17 -2.27 -10.74
C VAL A 274 -14.57 -1.89 -12.09
N LEU A 275 -13.62 -0.95 -12.10
CA LEU A 275 -12.98 -0.45 -13.32
C LEU A 275 -11.70 -1.22 -13.66
N ASP A 276 -10.85 -1.47 -12.66
CA ASP A 276 -9.59 -2.21 -12.81
C ASP A 276 -9.08 -2.76 -11.46
N VAL A 277 -8.23 -3.78 -11.52
CA VAL A 277 -7.61 -4.46 -10.38
C VAL A 277 -6.14 -4.72 -10.67
N PHE A 278 -5.25 -4.08 -9.92
CA PHE A 278 -3.82 -4.27 -10.05
C PHE A 278 -3.25 -5.10 -8.88
N HIS A 279 -2.55 -6.18 -9.21
CA HIS A 279 -1.82 -7.02 -8.26
C HIS A 279 -0.31 -6.85 -8.48
N PRO A 280 0.44 -6.23 -7.54
CA PRO A 280 1.88 -6.06 -7.68
C PRO A 280 2.62 -7.40 -7.62
N THR A 281 3.63 -7.54 -8.49
CA THR A 281 4.51 -8.72 -8.56
C THR A 281 5.91 -8.47 -7.99
N ASP A 282 6.19 -7.24 -7.55
CA ASP A 282 7.47 -6.76 -7.01
C ASP A 282 7.38 -6.58 -5.49
N GLU A 283 8.22 -5.71 -4.90
CA GLU A 283 8.19 -5.40 -3.47
C GLU A 283 6.99 -4.53 -3.02
N VAL A 284 6.16 -4.03 -3.94
CA VAL A 284 4.89 -3.39 -3.57
C VAL A 284 3.94 -4.47 -3.04
N ILE A 285 3.31 -4.18 -1.90
CA ILE A 285 2.50 -5.17 -1.18
C ILE A 285 1.00 -5.01 -1.46
N ASN A 286 0.48 -3.79 -1.46
CA ASN A 286 -0.96 -3.59 -1.62
C ASN A 286 -1.37 -3.81 -3.08
N SER A 287 -2.37 -4.67 -3.28
CA SER A 287 -3.15 -4.63 -4.52
C SER A 287 -4.01 -3.38 -4.52
N VAL A 288 -4.20 -2.77 -5.69
CA VAL A 288 -5.04 -1.58 -5.86
C VAL A 288 -6.28 -2.00 -6.62
N VAL A 289 -7.46 -1.71 -6.07
CA VAL A 289 -8.73 -1.83 -6.79
C VAL A 289 -9.26 -0.42 -7.01
N ILE A 290 -9.68 -0.13 -8.24
CA ILE A 290 -10.38 1.09 -8.58
C ILE A 290 -11.80 0.76 -9.03
N ALA A 291 -12.78 1.46 -8.45
CA ALA A 291 -14.18 1.27 -8.75
C ALA A 291 -14.91 2.63 -8.81
N ARG A 292 -15.94 2.74 -9.65
CA ARG A 292 -16.78 3.93 -9.79
C ARG A 292 -18.09 3.73 -9.07
N LYS A 293 -18.57 4.71 -8.31
CA LYS A 293 -19.91 4.65 -7.72
C LYS A 293 -20.95 4.65 -8.84
N HIS A 294 -21.87 3.67 -8.84
CA HIS A 294 -22.87 3.54 -9.90
C HIS A 294 -23.64 4.85 -10.16
N HIS A 295 -23.85 5.17 -11.43
CA HIS A 295 -24.91 6.08 -11.82
C HIS A 295 -26.23 5.32 -11.75
N TYR A 296 -26.97 5.46 -10.64
CA TYR A 296 -28.41 5.24 -10.71
C TYR A 296 -28.99 6.36 -11.57
N CYS A 297 -29.40 6.01 -12.78
CA CYS A 297 -30.39 6.76 -13.53
C CYS A 297 -31.75 6.44 -12.91
N ASP A 298 -32.55 7.45 -12.56
CA ASP A 298 -33.89 7.23 -11.98
C ASP A 298 -34.86 6.50 -12.95
N ASP A 299 -34.46 6.35 -14.22
CA ASP A 299 -35.19 5.68 -15.30
C ASP A 299 -34.87 4.17 -15.49
N ASP A 300 -33.98 3.55 -14.68
CA ASP A 300 -33.64 2.10 -14.80
C ASP A 300 -34.30 1.26 -13.68
N PRO A 301 -35.44 0.58 -13.95
CA PRO A 301 -36.29 0.01 -12.91
C PRO A 301 -35.90 -1.43 -12.54
N MET A 302 -34.76 -1.63 -11.87
CA MET A 302 -34.37 -2.96 -11.37
C MET A 302 -34.05 -3.02 -9.87
N VAL A 303 -35.08 -3.44 -9.13
CA VAL A 303 -35.04 -4.28 -7.91
C VAL A 303 -34.30 -3.71 -6.68
N MET A 304 -35.03 -2.97 -5.86
CA MET A 304 -34.84 -2.95 -4.40
C MET A 304 -35.71 -4.08 -3.77
N PRO A 305 -35.14 -5.12 -3.14
CA PRO A 305 -35.92 -6.14 -2.45
C PRO A 305 -36.36 -5.62 -1.06
N LEU A 306 -37.54 -4.99 -1.00
CA LEU A 306 -38.24 -4.75 0.26
C LEU A 306 -38.84 -6.07 0.79
N PRO A 307 -38.75 -6.37 2.09
CA PRO A 307 -39.20 -7.65 2.63
C PRO A 307 -40.72 -7.71 2.81
N GLY A 308 -41.36 -8.61 2.06
CA GLY A 308 -42.52 -9.39 2.52
C GLY A 308 -43.89 -8.71 2.58
N VAL A 309 -44.63 -8.75 1.46
CA VAL A 309 -46.09 -8.92 1.50
C VAL A 309 -46.48 -10.02 0.50
N ASN A 310 -47.15 -11.07 0.98
CA ASN A 310 -47.66 -12.14 0.14
C ASN A 310 -48.94 -11.70 -0.59
N THR A 311 -48.94 -11.66 -1.92
CA THR A 311 -50.18 -11.78 -2.72
C THR A 311 -49.94 -12.63 -3.97
N SER A 312 -50.71 -13.71 -4.07
CA SER A 312 -50.80 -14.59 -5.23
C SER A 312 -51.59 -13.97 -6.38
N SER A 313 -51.15 -14.11 -7.63
CA SER A 313 -52.00 -14.60 -8.75
C SER A 313 -51.32 -14.65 -10.13
N SER A 314 -51.62 -15.74 -10.85
CA SER A 314 -51.74 -15.89 -12.32
C SER A 314 -50.79 -15.16 -13.30
N SER A 315 -49.83 -15.93 -13.83
CA SER A 315 -49.67 -16.22 -15.28
C SER A 315 -50.14 -15.20 -16.34
N SER A 316 -49.20 -14.70 -17.14
CA SER A 316 -49.28 -14.82 -18.61
C SER A 316 -47.86 -14.80 -19.22
N ALA A 317 -47.69 -15.46 -20.36
CA ALA A 317 -46.40 -15.60 -21.03
C ALA A 317 -46.36 -14.76 -22.31
N SER A 318 -45.23 -14.10 -22.57
CA SER A 318 -44.90 -13.55 -23.88
C SER A 318 -43.42 -13.80 -24.18
N ALA A 319 -43.14 -14.38 -25.35
CA ALA A 319 -41.77 -14.68 -25.77
C ALA A 319 -41.07 -13.41 -26.27
N GLY A 320 -39.85 -13.17 -25.76
CA GLY A 320 -38.92 -12.15 -26.24
C GLY A 320 -37.54 -12.79 -26.50
N ALA A 321 -36.85 -12.33 -27.55
CA ALA A 321 -35.64 -12.97 -28.07
C ALA A 321 -34.45 -12.93 -27.07
N PRO A 322 -33.50 -13.89 -27.14
CA PRO A 322 -32.34 -13.89 -26.27
C PRO A 322 -31.39 -12.73 -26.62
N ILE A 323 -31.22 -11.80 -25.67
CA ILE A 323 -30.17 -10.79 -25.74
C ILE A 323 -28.86 -11.47 -25.36
N ASN A 324 -27.99 -11.71 -26.35
CA ASN A 324 -26.63 -12.16 -26.11
C ASN A 324 -25.85 -11.06 -25.37
N ILE A 325 -25.65 -11.24 -24.06
CA ILE A 325 -24.71 -10.42 -23.28
C ILE A 325 -23.30 -10.80 -23.73
N LEU A 326 -22.74 -10.00 -24.64
CA LEU A 326 -21.36 -10.11 -25.07
C LEU A 326 -20.46 -9.53 -23.97
N LEU A 327 -19.99 -10.39 -23.06
CA LEU A 327 -18.93 -10.05 -22.12
C LEU A 327 -17.68 -9.61 -22.91
N PRO A 328 -17.12 -8.40 -22.66
CA PRO A 328 -15.88 -7.99 -23.30
C PRO A 328 -14.71 -8.82 -22.77
N ASN A 329 -14.27 -9.79 -23.57
CA ASN A 329 -13.08 -10.58 -23.31
C ASN A 329 -11.83 -9.68 -23.29
N LYS A 330 -11.01 -9.84 -22.23
CA LYS A 330 -9.55 -9.63 -22.18
C LYS A 330 -8.94 -8.72 -23.24
N CYS A 331 -8.94 -7.41 -22.98
CA CYS A 331 -8.01 -6.49 -23.64
C CYS A 331 -6.67 -6.46 -22.90
N SER A 332 -5.82 -7.46 -23.13
CA SER A 332 -4.41 -7.42 -22.72
C SER A 332 -3.64 -6.43 -23.61
N HIS A 333 -3.75 -5.13 -23.31
CA HIS A 333 -2.81 -4.14 -23.83
C HIS A 333 -1.56 -4.17 -22.95
N GLY A 334 -0.43 -4.58 -23.54
CA GLY A 334 0.84 -4.66 -22.84
C GLY A 334 1.32 -3.28 -22.42
N ILE A 335 1.32 -3.02 -21.11
CA ILE A 335 2.22 -2.03 -20.52
C ILE A 335 3.63 -2.59 -20.71
N GLU A 336 4.52 -1.84 -21.37
CA GLU A 336 5.92 -2.23 -21.47
C GLU A 336 6.51 -2.34 -20.05
N VAL A 337 6.91 -3.55 -19.68
CA VAL A 337 7.49 -3.83 -18.36
C VAL A 337 8.85 -3.15 -18.28
N PHE A 338 8.87 -1.99 -17.63
CA PHE A 338 10.09 -1.22 -17.40
C PHE A 338 11.06 -2.06 -16.56
N ASN A 339 12.25 -2.32 -17.08
CA ASN A 339 13.24 -3.22 -16.49
C ASN A 339 14.39 -2.41 -15.87
N PRO A 340 14.40 -2.12 -14.56
CA PRO A 340 15.37 -1.23 -13.92
C PRO A 340 16.68 -1.98 -13.58
N LEU A 341 17.28 -2.63 -14.59
CA LEU A 341 18.61 -3.24 -14.52
C LEU A 341 19.45 -2.82 -15.74
N ASN A 342 19.61 -1.51 -15.96
CA ASN A 342 20.76 -1.00 -16.75
C ASN A 342 21.18 0.47 -16.56
N ASN A 343 20.39 1.35 -15.91
CA ASN A 343 20.73 2.78 -15.80
C ASN A 343 21.45 3.16 -14.49
N MET A 344 22.51 2.42 -14.13
CA MET A 344 23.50 2.88 -13.12
C MET A 344 24.93 2.52 -13.54
N ILE A 345 25.36 3.02 -14.69
CA ILE A 345 26.73 3.34 -15.11
C ILE A 345 26.59 4.37 -16.26
N GLU A 346 27.54 5.31 -16.38
CA GLU A 346 27.55 6.43 -17.35
C GLU A 346 26.52 7.57 -17.16
N GLU A 347 26.72 8.42 -16.13
CA GLU A 347 26.66 9.89 -16.34
C GLU A 347 27.54 10.68 -15.34
N LEU A 348 28.83 10.34 -15.28
CA LEU A 348 29.87 11.18 -14.65
C LEU A 348 31.15 11.17 -15.50
N GLY A 349 31.11 11.90 -16.62
CA GLY A 349 32.25 12.10 -17.48
C GLY A 349 32.15 13.41 -18.25
N ILE A 350 33.21 14.23 -18.19
CA ILE A 350 33.46 15.41 -19.04
C ILE A 350 32.48 16.57 -18.73
N ASN A 351 32.88 17.66 -18.06
CA ASN A 351 34.01 18.52 -18.42
C ASN A 351 34.78 19.07 -17.21
N GLY A 352 36.09 18.85 -17.20
CA GLY A 352 37.03 19.72 -16.52
C GLY A 352 38.01 20.31 -17.54
N THR A 353 38.05 21.64 -17.70
CA THR A 353 39.18 22.36 -18.32
C THR A 353 39.16 23.84 -17.91
N LYS A 354 40.24 24.27 -17.24
CA LYS A 354 40.73 25.65 -17.05
C LYS A 354 39.80 26.70 -16.41
N MET A 355 40.16 27.07 -15.18
CA MET A 355 40.70 28.42 -14.90
C MET A 355 41.65 28.34 -13.69
N ILE A 356 42.92 28.70 -13.91
CA ILE A 356 43.90 28.92 -12.84
C ILE A 356 44.12 30.42 -12.78
N ASN A 357 43.92 31.06 -11.62
CA ASN A 357 44.89 32.01 -11.06
C ASN A 357 44.50 32.49 -9.64
N GLN A 358 45.52 32.41 -8.77
CA GLN A 358 45.87 33.35 -7.69
C GLN A 358 44.78 34.21 -7.05
N LEU A 359 44.65 34.10 -5.71
CA LEU A 359 45.35 35.04 -4.82
C LEU A 359 45.46 34.50 -3.37
N SER A 360 46.30 35.17 -2.59
CA SER A 360 46.95 34.67 -1.36
C SER A 360 46.30 35.10 -0.04
N GLY A 361 46.50 34.29 1.01
CA GLY A 361 46.78 34.78 2.36
C GLY A 361 45.79 34.41 3.47
N GLY A 362 46.31 34.06 4.65
CA GLY A 362 45.53 33.90 5.90
C GLY A 362 46.03 32.75 6.78
N MET A 363 46.77 33.08 7.85
CA MET A 363 47.29 32.09 8.84
C MET A 363 46.21 31.66 9.85
N GLY A 364 46.32 30.45 10.40
CA GLY A 364 45.45 29.97 11.49
C GLY A 364 45.74 28.53 11.93
N SER A 365 46.76 28.34 12.78
CA SER A 365 47.05 27.11 13.53
C SER A 365 45.88 26.73 14.49
N VAL A 366 45.70 25.49 14.97
CA VAL A 366 46.59 24.72 15.88
C VAL A 366 46.28 23.20 15.84
N ASN A 367 47.31 22.38 16.12
CA ASN A 367 47.29 20.90 16.21
C ASN A 367 46.39 20.38 17.37
N TYR A 368 45.77 19.20 17.31
CA TYR A 368 46.35 17.86 17.60
C TYR A 368 45.17 16.85 17.66
N TRP A 369 45.30 15.52 17.67
CA TRP A 369 46.43 14.56 17.64
C TRP A 369 46.02 13.38 16.72
N LEU A 370 46.99 12.60 16.23
CA LEU A 370 46.82 11.25 15.68
C LEU A 370 47.82 10.32 16.37
N SER A 371 47.43 9.10 16.73
CA SER A 371 48.36 8.06 17.17
C SER A 371 48.17 6.78 16.35
N GLU A 372 49.14 6.47 15.49
CA GLU A 372 49.20 5.21 14.75
C GLU A 372 49.81 4.09 15.61
N SER A 373 49.37 2.85 15.39
CA SER A 373 50.13 1.58 15.45
C SER A 373 49.13 0.41 15.35
N ASN A 374 49.38 -0.72 14.68
CA ASN A 374 50.51 -1.14 13.81
C ASN A 374 49.97 -2.11 12.74
N LEU A 375 50.68 -2.23 11.60
CA LEU A 375 50.50 -3.37 10.67
C LEU A 375 51.17 -4.64 11.23
N LEU A 376 50.63 -5.83 10.93
CA LEU A 376 51.28 -6.82 10.02
C LEU A 376 50.52 -8.17 9.91
N ASN A 377 50.44 -8.68 8.67
CA ASN A 377 50.42 -10.10 8.26
C ASN A 377 49.29 -11.07 8.68
N GLY A 378 48.15 -10.99 7.97
CA GLY A 378 47.83 -11.90 6.85
C GLY A 378 47.71 -13.43 7.01
N LYS A 379 46.50 -13.96 6.73
CA LYS A 379 46.23 -15.00 5.71
C LYS A 379 44.71 -15.15 5.45
N LYS A 380 44.36 -15.75 4.30
CA LYS A 380 42.99 -16.09 3.83
C LYS A 380 42.25 -16.97 4.89
N GLN A 381 40.93 -17.02 5.00
CA GLN A 381 39.92 -17.22 3.94
C GLN A 381 38.48 -16.99 4.47
N SER A 382 37.47 -17.10 3.57
CA SER A 382 36.01 -17.05 3.80
C SER A 382 35.35 -15.67 3.93
N ARG A 383 34.49 -15.35 2.94
CA ARG A 383 33.66 -14.14 2.89
C ARG A 383 32.37 -14.36 3.68
N SER A 384 32.22 -13.69 4.82
CA SER A 384 30.90 -13.38 5.39
C SER A 384 30.54 -11.94 5.05
N ILE A 385 29.30 -11.71 4.60
CA ILE A 385 28.78 -10.36 4.37
C ILE A 385 28.49 -9.76 5.75
N ALA A 386 29.23 -8.71 6.12
CA ALA A 386 29.05 -8.03 7.40
C ALA A 386 27.87 -7.05 7.36
N TYR A 387 27.04 -7.09 8.39
CA TYR A 387 25.93 -6.16 8.59
C TYR A 387 26.47 -4.76 8.96
N LEU A 388 26.03 -3.73 8.25
CA LEU A 388 26.15 -2.34 8.69
C LEU A 388 24.97 -1.97 9.60
N SER A 389 25.12 -2.26 10.89
CA SER A 389 24.27 -1.67 11.93
C SER A 389 24.82 -0.29 12.29
N ILE A 390 24.15 0.78 11.87
CA ILE A 390 24.47 2.13 12.35
C ILE A 390 23.76 2.31 13.70
N SER A 391 24.56 2.35 14.77
CA SER A 391 24.07 2.64 16.12
C SER A 391 23.93 4.16 16.29
N LEU A 392 22.69 4.65 16.40
CA LEU A 392 22.41 6.06 16.72
C LEU A 392 22.44 6.25 18.25
N GLU A 393 23.64 6.39 18.80
CA GLU A 393 23.82 7.08 20.09
C GLU A 393 24.24 8.53 19.84
N LYS A 394 23.53 9.46 20.51
CA LYS A 394 23.76 10.92 20.54
C LYS A 394 23.53 11.66 19.22
N LEU A 395 22.32 12.20 19.09
CA LEU A 395 22.06 13.62 18.78
C LEU A 395 20.76 14.05 19.47
#